data_AF-B7FF87-F1
#
_entry.id   AF-B7FF87-F1
#
_cell.length_a   1.000
_cell.length_b   1.000
_cell.length_c   1.000
_cell.angle_alpha   90.00
_cell.angle_beta   90.00
_cell.angle_gamma   90.00
#
_symmetry.space_group_name_H-M   'P 1'
#
loop_
_entity.id
_entity.type
_entity.pdbx_description
1 polymer ?
#
loop_
_entity_poly.entity_id
_entity_poly.type
_entity_poly.pdbx_seq_one_letter_code
_entity_poly.pdbx_strand_id
1 'polypeptide(L)'
;MVEAAQPNAELLEWAKKDKRRFLHAVYRVGDLDRTIKFYTEAFGMKLLRKRDVPEEKYANAFLGFGPETSNFVVELTYNYGVTSYDIGTGFGHFAIATPDVYKFVENARAKGGKVTREPGPVSGGTSVIAFVADPDGYLFEILQRASTPEPLCQVMLRVGDLERSIKFYEKVLGLKLARTIDRPQYKYTLAMLGYAEEHETIVLELTYNYGVTEYTKGNAYAQVAVG
;
A
#
# COMPACT_ATOMS: atom_id res chain seq x y z
N MET A 1 -17.76 -30.04 18.74
CA MET A 1 -17.45 -28.59 18.90
C MET A 1 -16.06 -28.52 19.49
N VAL A 2 -15.07 -28.04 18.74
CA VAL A 2 -13.71 -27.87 19.27
C VAL A 2 -13.72 -26.55 20.04
N GLU A 3 -13.50 -26.65 21.35
CA GLU A 3 -13.40 -25.50 22.24
C GLU A 3 -12.18 -24.67 21.83
N ALA A 4 -12.39 -23.39 21.51
CA ALA A 4 -11.29 -22.50 21.13
C ALA A 4 -10.39 -22.31 22.35
N ALA A 5 -9.12 -22.72 22.24
CA ALA A 5 -8.13 -22.55 23.31
C ALA A 5 -8.05 -21.06 23.71
N GLN A 6 -8.14 -20.77 25.01
CA GLN A 6 -8.00 -19.40 25.51
C GLN A 6 -6.62 -18.85 25.12
N PRO A 7 -6.53 -17.62 24.58
CA PRO A 7 -5.25 -17.03 24.21
C PRO A 7 -4.35 -16.89 25.44
N ASN A 8 -3.14 -17.45 25.39
CA ASN A 8 -2.13 -17.18 26.41
C ASN A 8 -1.81 -15.68 26.38
N ALA A 9 -2.00 -14.99 27.50
CA ALA A 9 -1.72 -13.56 27.65
C ALA A 9 -0.27 -13.21 27.26
N GLU A 10 0.68 -14.13 27.44
CA GLU A 10 2.07 -13.96 27.04
C GLU A 10 2.26 -13.84 25.52
N LEU A 11 1.47 -14.56 24.72
CA LEU A 11 1.55 -14.50 23.25
C LEU A 11 1.09 -13.14 22.71
N LEU A 12 0.06 -12.56 23.32
CA LEU A 12 -0.44 -11.23 22.96
C LEU A 12 0.56 -10.13 23.35
N GLU A 13 1.28 -10.32 24.46
CA GLU A 13 2.33 -9.40 24.89
C GLU A 13 3.60 -9.51 24.04
N TRP A 14 3.95 -10.72 23.56
CA TRP A 14 5.05 -10.89 22.60
C TRP A 14 4.82 -10.05 21.34
N ALA A 15 3.61 -10.10 20.77
CA ALA A 15 3.31 -9.39 19.53
C ALA A 15 3.51 -7.87 19.64
N LYS A 16 3.35 -7.29 20.82
CA LYS A 16 3.56 -5.84 21.08
C LYS A 16 5.01 -5.47 21.37
N LYS A 17 5.83 -6.43 21.83
CA LYS A 17 7.23 -6.21 22.22
C LYS A 17 8.21 -6.52 21.09
N ASP A 18 7.77 -7.30 20.11
CA ASP A 18 8.55 -7.64 18.93
C ASP A 18 8.86 -6.39 18.07
N LYS A 19 10.05 -6.35 17.48
CA LYS A 19 10.51 -5.21 16.67
C LYS A 19 10.25 -5.48 15.18
N ARG A 20 8.98 -5.42 14.80
CA ARG A 20 8.54 -5.66 13.43
C ARG A 20 8.62 -4.43 12.54
N ARG A 21 8.71 -4.68 11.24
CA ARG A 21 8.63 -3.67 10.18
C ARG A 21 7.87 -4.22 8.98
N PHE A 22 7.15 -3.35 8.28
CA PHE A 22 6.67 -3.66 6.94
C PHE A 22 7.86 -3.73 5.96
N LEU A 23 7.96 -4.81 5.20
CA LEU A 23 9.08 -5.07 4.30
C LEU A 23 8.75 -4.65 2.88
N HIS A 24 7.70 -5.22 2.32
CA HIS A 24 7.27 -4.94 0.95
C HIS A 24 5.82 -5.33 0.67
N ALA A 25 5.23 -4.72 -0.35
CA ALA A 25 3.99 -5.18 -0.97
C ALA A 25 4.33 -6.00 -2.21
N VAL A 26 3.78 -7.21 -2.30
CA VAL A 26 3.93 -8.10 -3.44
C VAL A 26 2.69 -8.00 -4.31
N TYR A 27 2.88 -7.71 -5.60
CA TYR A 27 1.80 -7.69 -6.58
C TYR A 27 2.30 -7.96 -7.99
N ARG A 28 1.37 -8.31 -8.87
CA ARG A 28 1.67 -8.82 -10.20
C ARG A 28 1.53 -7.75 -11.27
N VAL A 29 2.41 -7.79 -12.27
CA VAL A 29 2.43 -6.83 -13.39
C VAL A 29 2.45 -7.56 -14.71
N GLY A 30 1.79 -7.00 -15.72
CA GLY A 30 1.70 -7.59 -17.06
C GLY A 30 2.95 -7.39 -17.92
N ASP A 31 3.76 -6.38 -17.60
CA ASP A 31 5.02 -6.07 -18.27
C ASP A 31 6.02 -5.49 -17.25
N LEU A 32 7.01 -6.30 -16.87
CA LEU A 32 7.96 -5.95 -15.82
C LEU A 32 8.81 -4.73 -16.18
N ASP A 33 9.31 -4.66 -17.41
CA ASP A 33 10.23 -3.60 -17.82
C ASP A 33 9.47 -2.28 -18.03
N ARG A 34 8.23 -2.34 -18.52
CA ARG A 34 7.34 -1.17 -18.58
C ARG A 34 7.08 -0.59 -17.19
N THR A 35 6.78 -1.43 -16.20
CA THR A 35 6.48 -0.95 -14.84
C THR A 35 7.74 -0.46 -14.12
N ILE A 36 8.90 -1.13 -14.28
CA ILE A 36 10.19 -0.63 -13.78
C ILE A 36 10.50 0.75 -14.37
N LYS A 37 10.40 0.90 -15.70
CA LYS A 37 10.66 2.17 -16.37
C LYS A 37 9.71 3.25 -15.88
N PHE A 38 8.42 2.93 -15.77
CA PHE A 38 7.43 3.88 -15.28
C PHE A 38 7.75 4.33 -13.85
N TYR A 39 8.02 3.43 -12.91
CA TYR A 39 8.29 3.80 -11.52
C TYR A 39 9.59 4.58 -11.35
N THR A 40 10.63 4.24 -12.10
CA THR A 40 11.89 4.96 -12.05
C THR A 40 11.78 6.37 -12.63
N GLU A 41 11.13 6.53 -13.79
CA GLU A 41 11.01 7.83 -14.47
C GLU A 41 9.87 8.72 -13.94
N ALA A 42 8.71 8.14 -13.65
CA ALA A 42 7.50 8.87 -13.24
C ALA A 42 7.49 9.15 -11.74
N PHE A 43 7.88 8.16 -10.93
CA PHE A 43 7.78 8.23 -9.47
C PHE A 43 9.11 8.48 -8.76
N GLY A 44 10.23 8.40 -9.48
CA GLY A 44 11.57 8.60 -8.92
C GLY A 44 12.04 7.43 -8.02
N MET A 45 11.42 6.25 -8.14
CA MET A 45 11.89 5.06 -7.43
C MET A 45 13.22 4.55 -7.99
N LYS A 46 13.94 3.76 -7.21
CA LYS A 46 15.15 3.05 -7.62
C LYS A 46 14.82 1.58 -7.81
N LEU A 47 15.33 0.98 -8.90
CA LEU A 47 15.41 -0.47 -9.01
C LEU A 47 16.51 -0.95 -8.06
N LEU A 48 16.13 -1.72 -7.04
CA LEU A 48 17.02 -2.17 -5.98
C LEU A 48 17.60 -3.55 -6.30
N ARG A 49 16.73 -4.44 -6.81
CA ARG A 49 17.06 -5.82 -7.12
C ARG A 49 16.12 -6.35 -8.20
N LYS A 50 16.65 -7.12 -9.14
CA LYS A 50 15.86 -7.87 -10.13
C LYS A 50 16.32 -9.32 -10.08
N ARG A 51 15.38 -10.26 -10.08
CA ARG A 51 15.66 -11.70 -10.04
C ARG A 51 14.79 -12.39 -11.06
N ASP A 52 15.41 -13.20 -11.90
CA ASP A 52 14.69 -14.08 -12.81
C ASP A 52 14.67 -15.49 -12.23
N VAL A 53 13.53 -16.21 -12.36
CA VAL A 53 13.35 -17.59 -11.88
C VAL A 53 12.73 -18.42 -13.01
N PRO A 54 13.50 -18.78 -14.05
CA PRO A 54 12.99 -19.47 -15.23
C PRO A 54 12.34 -20.82 -14.91
N GLU A 55 12.83 -21.52 -13.88
CA GLU A 55 12.33 -22.83 -13.44
C GLU A 55 10.87 -22.75 -12.96
N GLU A 56 10.50 -21.62 -12.36
CA GLU A 56 9.15 -21.33 -11.85
C GLU A 56 8.37 -20.37 -12.77
N LYS A 57 8.96 -19.96 -13.91
CA LYS A 57 8.35 -19.10 -14.94
C LYS A 57 7.89 -17.73 -14.43
N TYR A 58 8.68 -17.10 -13.57
CA TYR A 58 8.46 -15.70 -13.19
C TYR A 58 9.75 -14.91 -13.00
N ALA A 59 9.62 -13.59 -12.98
CA ALA A 59 10.66 -12.66 -12.60
C ALA A 59 10.15 -11.69 -11.53
N ASN A 60 11.01 -11.30 -10.60
CA ASN A 60 10.75 -10.24 -9.63
C ASN A 60 11.59 -8.99 -9.87
N ALA A 61 11.03 -7.85 -9.48
CA ALA A 61 11.78 -6.62 -9.32
C ALA A 61 11.38 -5.91 -8.02
N PHE A 62 12.36 -5.43 -7.29
CA PHE A 62 12.20 -4.72 -6.02
C PHE A 62 12.50 -3.24 -6.27
N LEU A 63 11.53 -2.37 -5.99
CA LEU A 63 11.68 -0.93 -6.20
C LEU A 63 11.23 -0.12 -4.99
N GLY A 64 11.93 0.98 -4.71
CA GLY A 64 11.58 1.87 -3.61
C GLY A 64 12.45 3.11 -3.58
N PHE A 65 12.37 3.87 -2.48
CA PHE A 65 13.11 5.13 -2.33
C PHE A 65 14.43 4.98 -1.55
N GLY A 66 14.66 3.82 -0.94
CA GLY A 66 15.86 3.47 -0.19
C GLY A 66 16.14 1.96 -0.18
N PRO A 67 17.21 1.50 0.49
CA PRO A 67 17.57 0.09 0.53
C PRO A 67 16.54 -0.75 1.29
N GLU A 68 16.32 -2.00 0.85
CA GLU A 68 15.31 -2.93 1.40
C GLU A 68 15.48 -3.19 2.92
N THR A 69 16.69 -3.01 3.46
CA THR A 69 17.01 -3.21 4.88
C THR A 69 16.38 -2.17 5.79
N SER A 70 16.17 -0.94 5.30
CA SER A 70 15.62 0.18 6.08
C SER A 70 14.29 0.72 5.56
N ASN A 71 13.91 0.40 4.31
CA ASN A 71 12.74 0.96 3.66
C ASN A 71 11.71 -0.10 3.28
N PHE A 72 10.47 0.35 3.17
CA PHE A 72 9.42 -0.39 2.49
C PHE A 72 9.58 -0.28 0.97
N VAL A 73 9.37 -1.40 0.27
CA VAL A 73 9.55 -1.48 -1.17
C VAL A 73 8.37 -2.18 -1.84
N VAL A 74 8.23 -2.03 -3.15
CA VAL A 74 7.33 -2.88 -3.93
C VAL A 74 8.11 -4.06 -4.48
N GLU A 75 7.53 -5.25 -4.38
CA GLU A 75 7.97 -6.46 -5.05
C GLU A 75 7.02 -6.74 -6.22
N LEU A 76 7.49 -6.45 -7.42
CA LEU A 76 6.78 -6.75 -8.65
C LEU A 76 7.00 -8.23 -8.99
N THR A 77 5.94 -8.90 -9.42
CA THR A 77 6.00 -10.28 -9.94
C THR A 77 5.45 -10.31 -11.36
N TYR A 78 6.29 -10.69 -12.31
CA TYR A 78 5.89 -10.95 -13.69
C TYR A 78 5.88 -12.45 -13.93
N ASN A 79 4.71 -13.03 -14.20
CA ASN A 79 4.58 -14.42 -14.62
C ASN A 79 4.68 -14.49 -16.14
N TYR A 80 5.51 -15.37 -16.67
CA TYR A 80 5.83 -15.41 -18.11
C TYR A 80 4.57 -15.59 -18.96
N GLY A 81 4.38 -14.68 -19.92
CA GLY A 81 3.25 -14.71 -20.85
C GLY A 81 1.91 -14.24 -20.25
N VAL A 82 1.85 -13.87 -18.97
CA VAL A 82 0.64 -13.32 -18.34
C VAL A 82 0.71 -11.80 -18.35
N THR A 83 -0.12 -11.16 -19.17
CA THR A 83 -0.01 -9.73 -19.49
C THR A 83 -1.05 -8.84 -18.82
N SER A 84 -1.95 -9.40 -18.02
CA SER A 84 -2.99 -8.64 -17.31
C SER A 84 -3.51 -9.40 -16.10
N TYR A 85 -3.92 -8.66 -15.07
CA TYR A 85 -4.50 -9.19 -13.84
C TYR A 85 -5.77 -8.43 -13.47
N ASP A 86 -6.65 -9.10 -12.73
CA ASP A 86 -7.80 -8.45 -12.09
C ASP A 86 -7.36 -7.85 -10.75
N ILE A 87 -7.39 -6.52 -10.64
CA ILE A 87 -7.09 -5.81 -9.40
C ILE A 87 -8.14 -6.11 -8.31
N GLY A 88 -9.38 -6.40 -8.73
CA GLY A 88 -10.51 -6.53 -7.83
C GLY A 88 -10.95 -5.20 -7.22
N THR A 89 -11.94 -5.27 -6.33
CA THR A 89 -12.53 -4.09 -5.69
C THR A 89 -12.03 -3.87 -4.26
N GLY A 90 -11.27 -4.82 -3.71
CA GLY A 90 -10.75 -4.76 -2.34
C GLY A 90 -9.44 -4.00 -2.20
N PHE A 91 -8.59 -4.02 -3.23
CA PHE A 91 -7.38 -3.20 -3.26
C PHE A 91 -7.74 -1.72 -3.44
N GLY A 92 -7.16 -0.86 -2.61
CA GLY A 92 -7.35 0.58 -2.66
C GLY A 92 -6.30 1.25 -3.52
N HIS A 93 -5.13 1.45 -2.94
CA HIS A 93 -4.00 2.14 -3.57
C HIS A 93 -2.70 1.87 -2.78
N PHE A 94 -1.58 2.23 -3.39
CA PHE A 94 -0.35 2.58 -2.67
C PHE A 94 -0.29 4.10 -2.51
N ALA A 95 0.51 4.63 -1.58
CA ALA A 95 0.70 6.07 -1.49
C ALA A 95 2.17 6.49 -1.47
N ILE A 96 2.45 7.61 -2.12
CA ILE A 96 3.76 8.24 -2.19
C ILE A 96 3.65 9.66 -1.62
N ALA A 97 4.37 9.91 -0.53
CA ALA A 97 4.54 11.25 0.04
C ALA A 97 5.61 12.04 -0.70
N THR A 98 5.31 13.30 -1.03
CA THR A 98 6.21 14.22 -1.72
C THR A 98 6.05 15.66 -1.19
N PRO A 99 7.12 16.47 -1.16
CA PRO A 99 7.01 17.90 -0.85
C PRO A 99 6.17 18.71 -1.84
N ASP A 100 6.03 18.23 -3.08
CA ASP A 100 5.35 18.95 -4.15
C ASP A 100 4.53 17.99 -5.03
N VAL A 101 3.23 17.88 -4.73
CA VAL A 101 2.32 16.97 -5.45
C VAL A 101 2.11 17.43 -6.89
N TYR A 102 2.05 18.74 -7.12
CA TYR A 102 1.81 19.28 -8.46
C TYR A 102 2.95 18.90 -9.40
N LYS A 103 4.20 19.14 -9.00
CA LYS A 103 5.36 18.72 -9.81
C LYS A 103 5.43 17.21 -10.01
N PHE A 104 5.14 16.43 -8.96
CA PHE A 104 5.15 14.98 -9.06
C PHE A 104 4.14 14.49 -10.11
N VAL A 105 2.92 15.02 -10.07
CA VAL A 105 1.84 14.62 -10.99
C VAL A 105 2.12 15.08 -12.42
N GLU A 106 2.65 16.28 -12.62
CA GLU A 106 3.09 16.72 -13.97
C GLU A 106 4.17 15.81 -14.54
N ASN A 107 5.16 15.43 -13.73
CA ASN A 107 6.19 14.48 -14.14
C ASN A 107 5.57 13.12 -14.50
N ALA A 108 4.70 12.58 -13.64
CA ALA A 108 4.06 11.30 -13.90
C ALA A 108 3.21 11.34 -15.18
N ARG A 109 2.45 12.43 -15.41
CA ARG A 109 1.68 12.65 -16.64
C ARG A 109 2.58 12.69 -17.88
N ALA A 110 3.68 13.43 -17.83
CA ALA A 110 4.64 13.52 -18.93
C ALA A 110 5.30 12.18 -19.27
N LYS A 111 5.34 11.24 -18.31
CA LYS A 111 5.87 9.88 -18.46
C LYS A 111 4.79 8.82 -18.78
N GLY A 112 3.59 9.26 -19.15
CA GLY A 112 2.50 8.37 -19.56
C GLY A 112 1.62 7.85 -18.42
N GLY A 113 1.76 8.42 -17.22
CA GLY A 113 0.91 8.10 -16.08
C GLY A 113 -0.48 8.70 -16.25
N LYS A 114 -1.51 7.93 -15.93
CA LYS A 114 -2.90 8.39 -16.04
C LYS A 114 -3.32 9.06 -14.74
N VAL A 115 -3.43 10.39 -14.75
CA VAL A 115 -3.97 11.14 -13.61
C VAL A 115 -5.48 10.88 -13.52
N THR A 116 -5.91 10.19 -12.46
CA THR A 116 -7.32 9.84 -12.23
C THR A 116 -8.00 10.80 -11.25
N ARG A 117 -7.21 11.57 -10.50
CA ARG A 117 -7.66 12.72 -9.71
C ARG A 117 -6.57 13.77 -9.70
N GLU A 118 -6.90 14.97 -10.17
CA GLU A 118 -5.98 16.10 -10.20
C GLU A 118 -5.52 16.53 -8.79
N PRO A 119 -4.32 17.12 -8.66
CA PRO A 119 -3.84 17.67 -7.40
C PRO A 119 -4.79 18.70 -6.80
N GLY A 120 -5.15 18.49 -5.54
CA GLY A 120 -5.96 19.44 -4.80
C GLY A 120 -6.29 18.96 -3.39
N PRO A 121 -6.84 19.83 -2.53
CA PRO A 121 -7.23 19.45 -1.18
C PRO A 121 -8.17 18.25 -1.17
N VAL A 122 -7.96 17.35 -0.21
CA VAL A 122 -8.92 16.27 0.06
C VAL A 122 -10.27 16.88 0.44
N SER A 123 -11.37 16.27 -0.01
CA SER A 123 -12.71 16.76 0.29
C SER A 123 -12.94 16.80 1.81
N GLY A 124 -13.21 17.99 2.35
CA GLY A 124 -13.38 18.20 3.79
C GLY A 124 -12.08 18.25 4.61
N GLY A 125 -10.93 18.44 3.97
CA GLY A 125 -9.64 18.63 4.64
C GLY A 125 -8.72 19.62 3.89
N THR A 126 -7.51 19.80 4.41
CA THR A 126 -6.51 20.74 3.86
C THR A 126 -5.34 20.05 3.15
N SER A 127 -5.16 18.75 3.37
CA SER A 127 -4.08 17.98 2.74
C SER A 127 -4.26 17.94 1.22
N VAL A 128 -3.23 18.36 0.49
CA VAL A 128 -3.21 18.27 -0.98
C VAL A 128 -2.85 16.85 -1.39
N ILE A 129 -3.68 16.26 -2.22
CA ILE A 129 -3.54 14.88 -2.68
C ILE A 129 -3.88 14.78 -4.17
N ALA A 130 -3.40 13.76 -4.86
CA ALA A 130 -3.75 13.41 -6.24
C ALA A 130 -3.78 11.89 -6.42
N PHE A 131 -4.33 11.39 -7.53
CA PHE A 131 -4.22 9.97 -7.88
C PHE A 131 -3.67 9.79 -9.28
N VAL A 132 -2.69 8.89 -9.39
CA VAL A 132 -2.10 8.43 -10.65
C VAL A 132 -2.28 6.92 -10.75
N ALA A 133 -2.85 6.45 -11.86
CA ALA A 133 -2.86 5.03 -12.20
C ALA A 133 -1.57 4.66 -12.94
N ASP A 134 -1.00 3.52 -12.55
CA ASP A 134 0.17 2.93 -13.20
C ASP A 134 -0.21 2.17 -14.51
N PRO A 135 0.76 1.54 -15.20
CA PRO A 135 0.53 0.79 -16.44
C PRO A 135 -0.50 -0.34 -16.35
N ASP A 136 -0.62 -0.99 -15.19
CA ASP A 136 -1.52 -2.12 -14.93
C ASP A 136 -2.86 -1.67 -14.31
N GLY A 137 -2.97 -0.41 -13.90
CA GLY A 137 -4.17 0.20 -13.35
C GLY A 137 -4.17 0.32 -11.81
N TYR A 138 -3.07 -0.03 -11.14
CA TYR A 138 -2.91 0.21 -9.71
C TYR A 138 -2.91 1.70 -9.43
N LEU A 139 -3.71 2.11 -8.45
CA LEU A 139 -3.78 3.48 -8.02
C LEU A 139 -2.65 3.82 -7.06
N PHE A 140 -2.01 4.95 -7.31
CA PHE A 140 -1.06 5.59 -6.41
C PHE A 140 -1.64 6.93 -5.95
N GLU A 141 -1.89 7.06 -4.65
CA GLU A 141 -2.18 8.35 -4.03
C GLU A 141 -0.87 9.13 -3.87
N ILE A 142 -0.84 10.36 -4.37
CA ILE A 142 0.30 11.25 -4.22
C ILE A 142 -0.06 12.28 -3.14
N LEU A 143 0.65 12.25 -2.02
CA LEU A 143 0.32 12.99 -0.81
C LEU A 143 1.32 14.12 -0.57
N GLN A 144 0.84 15.35 -0.37
CA GLN A 144 1.73 16.45 -0.01
C GLN A 144 2.12 16.36 1.46
N ARG A 145 3.40 16.10 1.72
CA ARG A 145 3.99 16.10 3.06
C ARG A 145 5.36 16.76 3.02
N ALA A 146 5.80 17.31 4.15
CA ALA A 146 7.20 17.65 4.32
C ALA A 146 8.09 16.40 4.15
N SER A 147 9.41 16.60 4.00
CA SER A 147 10.36 15.51 3.83
C SER A 147 10.13 14.39 4.86
N THR A 148 10.01 13.15 4.38
CA THR A 148 9.79 11.95 5.20
C THR A 148 10.90 10.93 4.95
N PRO A 149 11.31 10.15 5.96
CA PRO A 149 12.24 9.04 5.77
C PRO A 149 11.64 7.89 4.92
N GLU A 150 10.31 7.81 4.79
CA GLU A 150 9.63 6.76 4.04
C GLU A 150 8.60 7.34 3.06
N PRO A 151 9.01 7.70 1.82
CA PRO A 151 8.09 8.24 0.84
C PRO A 151 6.99 7.26 0.42
N LEU A 152 7.28 5.95 0.33
CA LEU A 152 6.27 4.93 0.03
C LEU A 152 5.51 4.58 1.32
N CYS A 153 4.47 5.36 1.62
CA CYS A 153 3.99 5.53 2.99
C CYS A 153 2.63 4.88 3.29
N GLN A 154 1.93 4.31 2.31
CA GLN A 154 0.69 3.58 2.58
C GLN A 154 0.48 2.37 1.67
N VAL A 155 -0.15 1.33 2.23
CA VAL A 155 -0.95 0.34 1.50
C VAL A 155 -2.38 0.49 1.97
N MET A 156 -3.32 0.77 1.06
CA MET A 156 -4.74 0.91 1.41
C MET A 156 -5.55 -0.30 0.96
N LEU A 157 -6.29 -0.90 1.89
CA LEU A 157 -7.19 -2.01 1.65
C LEU A 157 -8.61 -1.70 2.13
N ARG A 158 -9.61 -2.08 1.34
CA ARG A 158 -11.00 -2.00 1.77
C ARG A 158 -11.38 -3.20 2.65
N VAL A 159 -12.16 -2.93 3.68
CA VAL A 159 -12.64 -3.93 4.66
C VAL A 159 -14.13 -3.81 4.87
N GLY A 160 -14.78 -4.94 5.17
CA GLY A 160 -16.22 -4.99 5.42
C GLY A 160 -16.65 -4.65 6.85
N ASP A 161 -15.70 -4.63 7.78
CA ASP A 161 -15.90 -4.31 9.19
C ASP A 161 -14.60 -3.70 9.74
N LEU A 162 -14.61 -2.39 10.00
CA LEU A 162 -13.42 -1.66 10.40
C LEU A 162 -12.97 -2.04 11.82
N GLU A 163 -13.90 -2.14 12.76
CA GLU A 163 -13.58 -2.42 14.17
C GLU A 163 -13.00 -3.83 14.33
N ARG A 164 -13.60 -4.83 13.66
CA ARG A 164 -13.04 -6.19 13.64
C ARG A 164 -11.66 -6.22 13.01
N SER A 165 -11.45 -5.46 11.95
CA SER A 165 -10.15 -5.41 11.26
C SER A 165 -9.08 -4.76 12.13
N ILE A 166 -9.36 -3.61 12.77
CA ILE A 166 -8.45 -2.97 13.72
C ILE A 166 -8.04 -3.96 14.81
N LYS A 167 -9.01 -4.60 15.47
CA LYS A 167 -8.75 -5.59 16.54
C LYS A 167 -7.88 -6.74 16.06
N PHE A 168 -8.09 -7.21 14.83
CA PHE A 168 -7.26 -8.27 14.24
C PHE A 168 -5.80 -7.80 14.12
N TYR A 169 -5.56 -6.66 13.49
CA TYR A 169 -4.20 -6.15 13.25
C TYR A 169 -3.46 -5.78 14.55
N GLU A 170 -4.16 -5.20 15.52
CA GLU A 170 -3.57 -4.91 16.85
C GLU A 170 -3.18 -6.19 17.59
N LYS A 171 -4.07 -7.20 17.60
CA LYS A 171 -3.83 -8.44 18.37
C LYS A 171 -2.85 -9.39 17.70
N VAL A 172 -2.95 -9.55 16.38
CA VAL A 172 -2.20 -10.56 15.64
C VAL A 172 -0.85 -10.05 15.19
N LEU A 173 -0.80 -8.80 14.70
CA LEU A 173 0.42 -8.21 14.14
C LEU A 173 1.08 -7.20 15.06
N GLY A 174 0.43 -6.81 16.16
CA GLY A 174 0.97 -5.81 17.09
C GLY A 174 0.98 -4.39 16.52
N LEU A 175 0.19 -4.13 15.45
CA LEU A 175 0.08 -2.78 14.90
C LEU A 175 -0.57 -1.85 15.93
N LYS A 176 -0.17 -0.58 15.94
CA LYS A 176 -0.85 0.46 16.70
C LYS A 176 -1.82 1.19 15.79
N LEU A 177 -3.03 1.43 16.27
CA LEU A 177 -3.96 2.35 15.63
C LEU A 177 -3.44 3.78 15.82
N ALA A 178 -3.00 4.41 14.73
CA ALA A 178 -2.51 5.79 14.75
C ALA A 178 -3.66 6.79 14.73
N ARG A 179 -4.64 6.59 13.84
CA ARG A 179 -5.85 7.42 13.77
C ARG A 179 -7.01 6.70 13.11
N THR A 180 -8.21 7.14 13.44
CA THR A 180 -9.45 6.87 12.70
C THR A 180 -10.06 8.17 12.22
N ILE A 181 -10.60 8.18 11.01
CA ILE A 181 -11.30 9.33 10.44
C ILE A 181 -12.64 8.86 9.91
N ASP A 182 -13.71 9.38 10.49
CA ASP A 182 -15.05 9.16 9.98
C ASP A 182 -15.48 10.29 9.05
N ARG A 183 -16.11 9.94 7.92
CA ARG A 183 -16.60 10.86 6.89
C ARG A 183 -18.04 10.51 6.52
N PRO A 184 -19.02 10.77 7.41
CA PRO A 184 -20.43 10.44 7.16
C PRO A 184 -20.98 11.03 5.87
N GLN A 185 -20.55 12.24 5.51
CA GLN A 185 -20.96 12.93 4.28
C GLN A 185 -20.54 12.21 3.00
N TYR A 186 -19.47 11.40 3.07
CA TYR A 186 -18.96 10.58 1.97
C TYR A 186 -19.16 9.08 2.21
N LYS A 187 -19.83 8.70 3.31
CA LYS A 187 -20.19 7.33 3.68
C LYS A 187 -18.98 6.38 3.78
N TYR A 188 -17.87 6.84 4.35
CA TYR A 188 -16.74 5.97 4.66
C TYR A 188 -16.05 6.32 5.99
N THR A 189 -15.33 5.35 6.54
CA THR A 189 -14.45 5.51 7.70
C THR A 189 -13.07 4.91 7.37
N LEU A 190 -12.01 5.59 7.77
CA LEU A 190 -10.61 5.16 7.59
C LEU A 190 -9.97 4.82 8.93
N ALA A 191 -9.03 3.87 8.94
CA ALA A 191 -8.11 3.62 10.04
C ALA A 191 -6.68 3.49 9.53
N MET A 192 -5.73 4.16 10.16
CA MET A 192 -4.30 4.04 9.87
C MET A 192 -3.64 3.18 10.96
N LEU A 193 -2.97 2.09 10.56
CA LEU A 193 -2.28 1.19 11.48
C LEU A 193 -0.82 1.04 11.10
N GLY A 194 0.08 1.06 12.08
CA GLY A 194 1.52 0.96 11.82
C GLY A 194 2.35 0.59 13.03
N TYR A 195 3.66 0.45 12.82
CA TYR A 195 4.65 0.17 13.87
C TYR A 195 5.31 1.44 14.43
N ALA A 196 5.16 2.58 13.76
CA ALA A 196 5.73 3.88 14.12
C ALA A 196 4.79 5.03 13.74
N GLU A 197 5.19 6.28 14.01
CA GLU A 197 4.42 7.49 13.72
C GLU A 197 4.12 7.63 12.22
N GLU A 198 2.86 7.93 11.86
CA GLU A 198 2.33 7.87 10.48
C GLU A 198 3.14 8.68 9.44
N HIS A 199 3.81 9.75 9.86
CA HIS A 199 4.59 10.60 8.95
C HIS A 199 6.04 10.13 8.75
N GLU A 200 6.49 9.14 9.52
CA GLU A 200 7.86 8.62 9.52
C GLU A 200 7.94 7.16 9.03
N THR A 201 6.82 6.55 8.68
CA THR A 201 6.74 5.12 8.31
C THR A 201 5.70 4.88 7.25
N ILE A 202 5.70 3.66 6.71
CA ILE A 202 4.54 3.11 6.04
C ILE A 202 3.47 2.67 7.03
N VAL A 203 2.21 2.96 6.69
CA VAL A 203 1.02 2.49 7.40
C VAL A 203 0.13 1.62 6.51
N LEU A 204 -0.60 0.72 7.15
CA LEU A 204 -1.75 0.05 6.56
C LEU A 204 -2.98 0.95 6.75
N GLU A 205 -3.52 1.46 5.66
CA GLU A 205 -4.79 2.18 5.64
C GLU A 205 -5.94 1.19 5.40
N LEU A 206 -6.91 1.17 6.30
CA LEU A 206 -8.13 0.38 6.14
C LEU A 206 -9.31 1.30 5.86
N THR A 207 -10.01 1.07 4.76
CA THR A 207 -11.22 1.81 4.39
C THR A 207 -12.46 0.94 4.54
N TYR A 208 -13.42 1.41 5.33
CA TYR A 208 -14.78 0.86 5.37
C TYR A 208 -15.75 1.82 4.68
N ASN A 209 -16.49 1.32 3.69
CA ASN A 209 -17.61 2.05 3.08
C ASN A 209 -18.91 1.59 3.71
N TYR A 210 -19.79 2.52 4.04
CA TYR A 210 -20.99 2.22 4.83
C TYR A 210 -21.88 1.21 4.12
N GLY A 211 -22.19 0.12 4.79
CA GLY A 211 -23.06 -0.95 4.27
C GLY A 211 -22.39 -1.87 3.24
N VAL A 212 -21.11 -1.68 2.94
CA VAL A 212 -20.36 -2.55 2.01
C VAL A 212 -19.49 -3.50 2.80
N THR A 213 -19.90 -4.76 2.85
CA THR A 213 -19.24 -5.79 3.67
C THR A 213 -18.30 -6.71 2.89
N GLU A 214 -18.35 -6.69 1.57
CA GLU A 214 -17.61 -7.60 0.70
C GLU A 214 -16.96 -6.86 -0.47
N TYR A 215 -15.79 -7.34 -0.86
CA TYR A 215 -15.01 -6.87 -2.00
C TYR A 215 -14.32 -8.05 -2.66
N THR A 216 -14.15 -8.01 -3.98
CA THR A 216 -13.32 -9.01 -4.67
C THR A 216 -11.86 -8.72 -4.38
N LYS A 217 -11.08 -9.76 -4.09
CA LYS A 217 -9.63 -9.62 -3.87
C LYS A 217 -8.86 -9.42 -5.17
N GLY A 218 -9.47 -9.78 -6.30
CA GLY A 218 -8.78 -9.90 -7.57
C GLY A 218 -7.73 -11.02 -7.53
N ASN A 219 -6.83 -11.01 -8.50
CA ASN A 219 -5.66 -11.86 -8.56
C ASN A 219 -4.36 -11.06 -8.80
N ALA A 220 -4.41 -9.73 -8.76
CA ALA A 220 -3.26 -8.87 -9.01
C ALA A 220 -2.42 -8.62 -7.74
N TYR A 221 -3.02 -8.04 -6.69
CA TYR A 221 -2.36 -7.89 -5.39
C TYR A 221 -2.20 -9.26 -4.70
N ALA A 222 -1.01 -9.54 -4.17
CA ALA A 222 -0.74 -10.82 -3.50
C ALA A 222 -0.76 -10.66 -1.97
N GLN A 223 0.17 -9.87 -1.41
CA GLN A 223 0.35 -9.78 0.03
C GLN A 223 1.18 -8.56 0.44
N VAL A 224 1.19 -8.27 1.74
CA VAL A 224 2.19 -7.40 2.37
C VAL A 224 3.03 -8.27 3.30
N ALA A 225 4.35 -8.11 3.24
CA ALA A 225 5.28 -8.82 4.10
C ALA A 225 5.63 -7.97 5.33
N VAL A 226 5.69 -8.63 6.48
CA VAL A 226 6.13 -8.08 7.77
C VAL A 226 7.20 -9.01 8.32
N GLY A 227 8.28 -8.45 8.85
CA GLY A 227 9.36 -9.21 9.51
C GLY A 227 10.03 -8.44 10.62
#